data_AF-A0A7C7NIW5-F1
#
_entry.id   AF-A0A7C7NIW5-F1
#
_cell.length_a   1.000
_cell.length_b   1.000
_cell.length_c   1.000
_cell.angle_alpha   90.00
_cell.angle_beta   90.00
_cell.angle_gamma   90.00
#
_symmetry.space_group_name_H-M   'P 1'
#
loop_
_entity.id
_entity.type
_entity.pdbx_description
1 polymer ?
#
loop_
_entity_poly.entity_id
_entity_poly.type
_entity_poly.pdbx_seq_one_letter_code
_entity_poly.pdbx_strand_id
1 'polypeptide(L)'
;MKNKLIKSLVSIFLFFIFIFFLIYGFLNLNPLGSSERIGEVINTPIPEEIIRGKDDETSMLHANQPGQARLILFGDSHVHTTFSTDAFRMSLPIVQGDGAHPPADACNFARYCSNLDFFALTDHAESLTPDQWIESKESIRQCNSVSPQEDPDLTAFIGFEWTQSGNSPNIHFGHKNVIFPGIREEDLPVRPIGSNFTAAFRTLHWKLRYLPPILDFTNRQRYFDFYQSMENLAEIPNCNYPLKDKVNNRSKECLAVAKDPKELFSQLEEIQLDSIVIPHGTTWGIYTPPGEDLNLQLEKGFHDPKRQILMEVFSGHGNSEEYRDWRAVQKDEDGNLSCPKPVSSYIPSCWHAGEIVIKRCLDKG
;
A
#
# COMPACT_ATOMS: atom_id res chain seq x y z
N MET A 1 44.46 -31.04 38.50
CA MET A 1 42.99 -31.05 38.23
C MET A 1 42.43 -29.66 37.91
N LYS A 2 42.71 -28.60 38.70
CA LYS A 2 42.24 -27.21 38.43
C LYS A 2 42.51 -26.70 37.01
N ASN A 3 43.72 -26.86 36.47
CA ASN A 3 44.06 -26.40 35.11
C ASN A 3 43.31 -27.13 33.98
N LYS A 4 42.93 -28.40 34.16
CA LYS A 4 42.09 -29.12 33.17
C LYS A 4 40.65 -28.61 33.21
N LEU A 5 40.11 -28.35 34.40
CA LEU A 5 38.76 -27.83 34.57
C LEU A 5 38.63 -26.41 33.99
N ILE A 6 39.60 -25.52 34.25
CA ILE A 6 39.62 -24.15 33.71
C ILE A 6 39.72 -24.18 32.17
N LYS A 7 40.61 -24.99 31.60
CA LYS A 7 40.72 -25.14 30.13
C LYS A 7 39.42 -25.67 29.51
N SER A 8 38.74 -26.61 30.18
CA SER A 8 37.44 -27.12 29.73
C SER A 8 36.36 -26.04 29.77
N LEU A 9 36.28 -25.25 30.84
CA LEU A 9 35.31 -24.16 30.97
C LEU A 9 35.54 -23.05 29.94
N VAL A 10 36.81 -22.68 29.71
CA VAL A 10 37.18 -21.71 28.67
C VAL A 10 36.83 -22.23 27.28
N SER A 11 37.07 -23.51 27.00
CA SER A 11 36.70 -24.13 25.72
C SER A 11 35.19 -24.14 25.50
N ILE A 12 34.41 -24.46 26.53
CA ILE A 12 32.93 -24.44 26.47
C ILE A 12 32.43 -23.01 26.25
N PHE A 13 33.00 -22.02 26.96
CA PHE A 13 32.63 -20.62 26.80
C PHE A 13 32.95 -20.10 25.39
N LEU A 14 34.14 -20.39 24.87
CA LEU A 14 34.52 -20.03 23.49
C LEU A 14 33.63 -20.71 22.44
N PHE A 15 33.22 -21.96 22.68
CA PHE A 15 32.28 -22.65 21.81
C PHE A 15 30.90 -21.97 21.79
N PHE A 16 30.37 -21.58 22.94
CA PHE A 16 29.11 -20.82 23.00
C PHE A 16 29.23 -19.44 22.36
N ILE A 17 30.35 -18.74 22.52
CA ILE A 17 30.62 -17.48 21.81
C ILE A 17 30.63 -17.70 20.30
N PHE A 18 31.32 -18.75 19.82
CA PHE A 18 31.38 -19.07 18.40
C PHE A 18 30.00 -19.39 17.83
N ILE A 19 29.21 -20.22 18.55
CA ILE A 19 27.81 -20.51 18.18
C ILE A 19 26.98 -19.22 18.17
N PHE A 20 27.14 -18.35 19.17
CA PHE A 20 26.42 -17.08 19.23
C PHE A 20 26.73 -16.22 18.00
N PHE A 21 28.00 -16.05 17.63
CA PHE A 21 28.38 -15.29 16.43
C PHE A 21 27.92 -15.96 15.12
N LEU A 22 27.92 -17.29 15.06
CA LEU A 22 27.36 -18.03 13.92
C LEU A 22 25.86 -17.80 13.77
N ILE A 23 25.10 -17.97 14.86
CA ILE A 23 23.64 -17.74 14.86
C ILE A 23 23.35 -16.27 14.58
N TYR A 24 24.06 -15.35 15.23
CA TYR A 24 23.93 -13.92 15.00
C TYR A 24 24.22 -13.56 13.54
N GLY A 25 25.33 -14.04 12.98
CA GLY A 25 25.68 -13.82 11.58
C GLY A 25 24.64 -14.40 10.63
N PHE A 26 24.19 -15.63 10.86
CA PHE A 26 23.13 -16.27 10.08
C PHE A 26 21.82 -15.49 10.11
N LEU A 27 21.42 -15.01 11.28
CA LEU A 27 20.20 -14.23 11.45
C LEU A 27 20.28 -12.81 10.85
N ASN A 28 21.46 -12.19 10.88
CA ASN A 28 21.68 -10.86 10.27
C ASN A 28 21.82 -10.92 8.75
N LEU A 29 22.42 -11.98 8.21
CA LEU A 29 22.54 -12.15 6.75
C LEU A 29 21.23 -12.60 6.09
N ASN A 30 20.24 -13.04 6.89
CA ASN A 30 18.95 -13.57 6.45
C ASN A 30 19.03 -14.45 5.19
N PRO A 31 19.96 -15.43 5.10
CA PRO A 31 20.26 -16.12 3.84
C PRO A 31 19.11 -17.02 3.35
N LEU A 32 18.06 -17.16 4.16
CA LEU A 32 16.87 -17.92 3.83
C LEU A 32 15.76 -17.04 3.25
N GLY A 33 15.82 -15.72 3.39
CA GLY A 33 14.82 -14.82 2.83
C GLY A 33 14.88 -14.80 1.31
N SER A 34 13.71 -14.76 0.67
CA SER A 34 13.56 -14.65 -0.77
C SER A 34 12.68 -13.46 -1.12
N SER A 35 12.97 -12.82 -2.26
CA SER A 35 12.15 -11.73 -2.77
C SER A 35 10.87 -12.28 -3.39
N GLU A 36 9.75 -11.61 -3.10
CA GLU A 36 8.47 -11.83 -3.76
C GLU A 36 8.64 -11.67 -5.30
N ARG A 37 7.90 -12.46 -6.08
CA ARG A 37 7.89 -12.40 -7.54
C ARG A 37 6.51 -12.02 -8.04
N ILE A 38 6.41 -11.72 -9.34
CA ILE A 38 5.14 -11.33 -9.97
C ILE A 38 4.06 -12.42 -9.94
N GLY A 39 4.40 -13.69 -9.70
CA GLY A 39 3.45 -14.81 -9.79
C GLY A 39 3.23 -15.27 -11.24
N GLU A 40 2.11 -15.96 -11.50
CA GLU A 40 1.76 -16.48 -12.82
C GLU A 40 0.39 -15.94 -13.27
N VAL A 41 0.36 -15.24 -14.40
CA VAL A 41 -0.89 -14.80 -15.03
C VAL A 41 -1.50 -16.00 -15.76
N ILE A 42 -2.78 -16.30 -15.49
CA ILE A 42 -3.51 -17.33 -16.21
C ILE A 42 -3.76 -16.84 -17.64
N ASN A 43 -3.20 -17.55 -18.60
CA ASN A 43 -3.25 -17.17 -20.02
C ASN A 43 -4.50 -17.72 -20.71
N THR A 44 -5.68 -17.40 -20.20
CA THR A 44 -6.96 -17.81 -20.82
C THR A 44 -7.99 -16.69 -20.67
N PRO A 45 -8.42 -16.03 -21.76
CA PRO A 45 -9.44 -15.00 -21.65
C PRO A 45 -10.78 -15.59 -21.21
N ILE A 46 -11.64 -14.74 -20.67
CA ILE A 46 -13.06 -15.03 -20.47
C ILE A 46 -13.66 -15.36 -21.85
N PRO A 47 -14.44 -16.45 -21.98
CA PRO A 47 -15.10 -16.81 -23.23
C PRO A 47 -15.93 -15.65 -23.82
N GLU A 48 -15.78 -15.39 -25.12
CA GLU A 48 -16.51 -14.31 -25.82
C GLU A 48 -18.03 -14.37 -25.62
N GLU A 49 -18.61 -15.57 -25.49
CA GLU A 49 -20.05 -15.74 -25.25
C GLU A 49 -20.51 -15.11 -23.93
N ILE A 50 -19.67 -15.15 -22.89
CA ILE A 50 -19.95 -14.53 -21.60
C ILE A 50 -19.84 -13.01 -21.72
N ILE A 51 -18.86 -12.50 -22.48
CA ILE A 51 -18.67 -11.07 -22.70
C ILE A 51 -19.84 -10.48 -23.49
N ARG A 52 -20.20 -11.08 -24.62
CA ARG A 52 -21.35 -10.63 -25.45
C ARG A 52 -22.67 -10.67 -24.67
N GLY A 53 -22.85 -11.65 -23.78
CA GLY A 53 -24.01 -11.70 -22.90
C GLY A 53 -24.16 -10.46 -22.02
N LYS A 54 -23.05 -9.91 -21.48
CA LYS A 54 -23.06 -8.65 -20.71
C LYS A 54 -23.44 -7.45 -21.57
N ASP A 55 -22.88 -7.37 -22.78
CA ASP A 55 -23.14 -6.26 -23.71
C ASP A 55 -24.60 -6.24 -24.15
N ASP A 56 -25.16 -7.41 -24.44
CA ASP A 56 -26.56 -7.56 -24.82
C ASP A 56 -27.50 -7.14 -23.68
N GLU A 57 -27.21 -7.53 -22.43
CA GLU A 57 -27.98 -7.09 -21.26
C GLU A 57 -27.91 -5.56 -21.06
N THR A 58 -26.72 -4.98 -21.16
CA THR A 58 -26.51 -3.53 -21.01
C THR A 58 -27.20 -2.75 -22.13
N SER A 59 -27.13 -3.26 -23.36
CA SER A 59 -27.80 -2.68 -24.52
C SER A 59 -29.31 -2.77 -24.43
N MET A 60 -29.85 -3.88 -23.90
CA MET A 60 -31.29 -4.06 -23.65
C MET A 60 -31.81 -3.09 -22.57
N LEU A 61 -31.04 -2.83 -21.50
CA LEU A 61 -31.40 -1.84 -20.48
C LEU A 61 -31.54 -0.41 -21.04
N HIS A 62 -30.81 -0.10 -22.12
CA HIS A 62 -30.81 1.21 -22.77
C HIS A 62 -31.60 1.26 -24.10
N ALA A 63 -32.29 0.19 -24.49
CA ALA A 63 -32.99 0.07 -25.78
C ALA A 63 -34.03 1.18 -26.04
N ASN A 64 -34.55 1.83 -25.00
CA ASN A 64 -35.53 2.91 -25.10
C ASN A 64 -34.93 4.33 -25.21
N GLN A 65 -33.60 4.49 -25.27
CA GLN A 65 -32.94 5.78 -25.50
C GLN A 65 -31.98 5.74 -26.72
N PRO A 66 -32.51 5.86 -27.95
CA PRO A 66 -31.70 5.86 -29.17
C PRO A 66 -30.66 6.97 -29.14
N GLY A 67 -29.37 6.62 -29.27
CA GLY A 67 -28.24 7.56 -29.25
C GLY A 67 -27.54 7.72 -27.90
N GLN A 68 -27.98 7.03 -26.84
CA GLN A 68 -27.31 6.96 -25.53
C GLN A 68 -26.94 5.52 -25.16
N ALA A 69 -26.32 4.75 -26.07
CA ALA A 69 -25.66 3.51 -25.66
C ALA A 69 -24.52 3.91 -24.69
N ARG A 70 -24.78 3.77 -23.40
CA ARG A 70 -23.81 4.02 -22.33
C ARG A 70 -23.34 2.67 -21.84
N LEU A 71 -22.06 2.41 -21.96
CA LEU A 71 -21.41 1.29 -21.34
C LEU A 71 -21.15 1.64 -19.88
N ILE A 72 -21.60 0.80 -18.95
CA ILE A 72 -21.24 0.90 -17.54
C ILE A 72 -20.12 -0.10 -17.31
N LEU A 73 -18.99 0.39 -16.79
CA LEU A 73 -17.84 -0.43 -16.45
C LEU A 73 -17.67 -0.46 -14.93
N PHE A 74 -17.43 -1.64 -14.39
CA PHE A 74 -17.12 -1.89 -12.99
C PHE A 74 -15.64 -2.18 -12.87
N GLY A 75 -14.95 -1.44 -12.00
CA GLY A 75 -13.53 -1.64 -11.80
C GLY A 75 -13.03 -1.17 -10.46
N ASP A 76 -11.77 -1.48 -10.19
CA ASP A 76 -11.09 -1.18 -8.94
C ASP A 76 -9.83 -0.34 -9.20
N SER A 77 -9.82 0.89 -8.71
CA SER A 77 -8.70 1.81 -8.89
C SER A 77 -7.67 1.78 -7.74
N HIS A 78 -7.77 0.83 -6.83
CA HIS A 78 -6.98 0.82 -5.60
C HIS A 78 -6.63 -0.60 -5.15
N VAL A 79 -5.63 -1.20 -5.79
CA VAL A 79 -5.24 -2.60 -5.54
C VAL A 79 -3.80 -2.69 -5.03
N HIS A 80 -3.65 -3.38 -3.89
CA HIS A 80 -2.36 -3.73 -3.27
C HIS A 80 -2.07 -5.21 -3.43
N THR A 81 -0.79 -5.51 -3.59
CA THR A 81 -0.26 -6.87 -3.68
C THR A 81 0.83 -7.04 -2.64
N THR A 82 1.37 -8.24 -2.49
CA THR A 82 2.48 -8.47 -1.58
C THR A 82 3.80 -7.81 -2.00
N PHE A 83 3.81 -6.98 -3.04
CA PHE A 83 4.86 -6.00 -3.26
C PHE A 83 4.74 -4.77 -2.33
N SER A 84 3.54 -4.46 -1.85
CA SER A 84 3.33 -3.48 -0.78
C SER A 84 3.54 -4.07 0.61
N THR A 85 4.16 -3.30 1.50
CA THR A 85 4.47 -3.74 2.87
C THR A 85 3.22 -4.03 3.69
N ASP A 86 2.13 -3.30 3.48
CA ASP A 86 0.86 -3.48 4.19
C ASP A 86 0.22 -4.83 3.84
N ALA A 87 0.05 -5.13 2.55
CA ALA A 87 -0.47 -6.40 2.06
C ALA A 87 0.49 -7.56 2.38
N PHE A 88 1.81 -7.37 2.28
CA PHE A 88 2.77 -8.37 2.75
C PHE A 88 2.58 -8.61 4.25
N ARG A 89 2.49 -7.57 5.07
CA ARG A 89 2.26 -7.74 6.51
C ARG A 89 0.94 -8.47 6.80
N MET A 90 -0.11 -8.18 6.04
CA MET A 90 -1.41 -8.85 6.16
C MET A 90 -1.38 -10.31 5.68
N SER A 91 -0.45 -10.68 4.81
CA SER A 91 -0.22 -12.08 4.43
C SER A 91 0.47 -12.92 5.51
N LEU A 92 0.97 -12.31 6.60
CA LEU A 92 1.73 -13.04 7.60
C LEU A 92 0.81 -13.92 8.47
N PRO A 93 1.23 -15.16 8.82
CA PRO A 93 0.45 -16.03 9.68
C PRO A 93 0.17 -15.47 11.09
N ILE A 94 1.02 -14.55 11.58
CA ILE A 94 0.83 -13.92 12.90
C ILE A 94 -0.43 -13.06 12.97
N VAL A 95 -0.90 -12.57 11.83
CA VAL A 95 -2.16 -11.83 11.69
C VAL A 95 -3.25 -12.69 11.03
N GLN A 96 -3.05 -14.01 11.01
CA GLN A 96 -3.96 -14.97 10.34
C GLN A 96 -4.10 -14.71 8.83
N GLY A 97 -3.06 -14.17 8.20
CA GLY A 97 -2.98 -14.03 6.75
C GLY A 97 -3.05 -15.38 6.04
N ASP A 98 -3.65 -15.38 4.87
CA ASP A 98 -3.87 -16.57 4.02
C ASP A 98 -2.71 -16.86 3.07
N GLY A 99 -1.80 -15.92 2.86
CA GLY A 99 -0.55 -16.13 2.14
C GLY A 99 -0.23 -15.03 1.15
N ALA A 100 0.73 -15.31 0.27
CA ALA A 100 1.18 -14.36 -0.73
C ALA A 100 0.10 -14.09 -1.77
N HIS A 101 -0.02 -12.82 -2.17
CA HIS A 101 -0.91 -12.34 -3.24
C HIS A 101 -0.08 -11.43 -4.17
N PRO A 102 0.76 -12.00 -5.05
CA PRO A 102 1.62 -11.24 -5.96
C PRO A 102 0.83 -10.49 -7.06
N PRO A 103 1.48 -9.60 -7.83
CA PRO A 103 0.86 -8.86 -8.94
C PRO A 103 -0.01 -9.67 -9.92
N ALA A 104 0.37 -10.90 -10.27
CA ALA A 104 -0.43 -11.74 -11.14
C ALA A 104 -1.75 -12.19 -10.49
N ASP A 105 -1.79 -12.34 -9.16
CA ASP A 105 -3.02 -12.71 -8.44
C ASP A 105 -4.05 -11.60 -8.52
N ALA A 106 -3.63 -10.32 -8.50
CA ALA A 106 -4.54 -9.19 -8.74
C ALA A 106 -5.22 -9.29 -10.12
N CYS A 107 -4.45 -9.62 -11.17
CA CYS A 107 -4.99 -9.85 -12.51
C CYS A 107 -5.97 -11.03 -12.54
N ASN A 108 -5.56 -12.18 -11.99
CA ASN A 108 -6.36 -13.39 -12.00
C ASN A 108 -7.65 -13.20 -11.18
N PHE A 109 -7.57 -12.57 -10.02
CA PHE A 109 -8.71 -12.30 -9.17
C PHE A 109 -9.68 -11.31 -9.81
N ALA A 110 -9.18 -10.19 -10.36
CA ALA A 110 -9.99 -9.22 -11.09
C ALA A 110 -10.75 -9.88 -12.26
N ARG A 111 -10.05 -10.71 -13.04
CA ARG A 111 -10.63 -11.38 -14.21
C ARG A 111 -11.66 -12.45 -13.82
N TYR A 112 -11.28 -13.41 -12.99
CA TYR A 112 -12.09 -14.64 -12.81
C TYR A 112 -12.97 -14.64 -11.57
N CYS A 113 -12.58 -13.92 -10.50
CA CYS A 113 -13.29 -13.98 -9.22
C CYS A 113 -14.24 -12.79 -9.06
N SER A 114 -13.75 -11.58 -9.35
CA SER A 114 -14.54 -10.34 -9.24
C SER A 114 -15.25 -9.97 -10.54
N ASN A 115 -14.82 -10.52 -11.67
CA ASN A 115 -15.40 -10.25 -12.99
C ASN A 115 -15.44 -8.74 -13.32
N LEU A 116 -14.34 -8.04 -12.98
CA LEU A 116 -14.16 -6.61 -13.23
C LEU A 116 -13.90 -6.35 -14.70
N ASP A 117 -14.30 -5.17 -15.17
CA ASP A 117 -13.98 -4.70 -16.52
C ASP A 117 -12.61 -3.98 -16.54
N PHE A 118 -12.18 -3.41 -15.40
CA PHE A 118 -10.83 -2.89 -15.24
C PHE A 118 -10.32 -2.92 -13.80
N PHE A 119 -9.00 -2.88 -13.62
CA PHE A 119 -8.39 -2.58 -12.33
C PHE A 119 -7.10 -1.77 -12.48
N ALA A 120 -6.65 -1.11 -11.43
CA ALA A 120 -5.34 -0.45 -11.37
C ALA A 120 -4.49 -1.05 -10.25
N LEU A 121 -3.30 -1.55 -10.61
CA LEU A 121 -2.31 -1.97 -9.62
C LEU A 121 -1.63 -0.71 -9.05
N THR A 122 -1.84 -0.45 -7.76
CA THR A 122 -1.44 0.80 -7.09
C THR A 122 -0.70 0.51 -5.78
N ASP A 123 0.24 -0.43 -5.81
CA ASP A 123 1.11 -0.69 -4.67
C ASP A 123 1.75 0.59 -4.12
N HIS A 124 1.99 0.63 -2.80
CA HIS A 124 2.62 1.75 -2.12
C HIS A 124 3.99 2.06 -2.74
N ALA A 125 4.15 3.27 -3.27
CA ALA A 125 5.40 3.74 -3.84
C ALA A 125 6.56 3.71 -2.84
N GLU A 126 6.27 3.85 -1.54
CA GLU A 126 7.24 3.78 -0.45
C GLU A 126 7.77 2.36 -0.21
N SER A 127 7.02 1.34 -0.64
CA SER A 127 7.33 -0.09 -0.45
C SER A 127 7.97 -0.75 -1.67
N LEU A 128 7.85 -0.12 -2.84
CA LEU A 128 8.34 -0.69 -4.09
C LEU A 128 9.84 -0.45 -4.28
N THR A 129 10.60 -1.53 -4.47
CA THR A 129 11.95 -1.39 -5.03
C THR A 129 11.89 -1.05 -6.53
N PRO A 130 12.94 -0.47 -7.13
CA PRO A 130 12.99 -0.22 -8.57
C PRO A 130 12.78 -1.47 -9.41
N ASP A 131 13.27 -2.63 -8.97
CA ASP A 131 13.06 -3.91 -9.64
C ASP A 131 11.60 -4.33 -9.56
N GLN A 132 10.97 -4.21 -8.39
CA GLN A 132 9.54 -4.48 -8.23
C GLN A 132 8.67 -3.55 -9.08
N TRP A 133 9.04 -2.27 -9.27
CA TRP A 133 8.35 -1.39 -10.21
C TRP A 133 8.42 -1.90 -11.65
N ILE A 134 9.59 -2.37 -12.08
CA ILE A 134 9.77 -2.95 -13.42
C ILE A 134 8.94 -4.23 -13.55
N GLU A 135 8.97 -5.08 -12.53
CA GLU A 135 8.20 -6.32 -12.43
C GLU A 135 6.68 -6.05 -12.46
N SER A 136 6.17 -5.03 -11.75
CA SER A 136 4.75 -4.63 -11.78
C SER A 136 4.32 -4.19 -13.17
N LYS A 137 5.13 -3.38 -13.87
CA LYS A 137 4.86 -2.98 -15.26
C LYS A 137 4.77 -4.19 -16.19
N GLU A 138 5.66 -5.15 -16.00
CA GLU A 138 5.66 -6.39 -16.77
C GLU A 138 4.42 -7.25 -16.47
N SER A 139 4.05 -7.40 -15.19
CA SER A 139 2.84 -8.14 -14.80
C SER A 139 1.58 -7.55 -15.43
N ILE A 140 1.46 -6.22 -15.51
CA ILE A 140 0.31 -5.56 -16.14
C ILE A 140 0.30 -5.76 -17.66
N ARG A 141 1.46 -5.73 -18.32
CA ARG A 141 1.57 -6.08 -19.75
C ARG A 141 1.18 -7.54 -20.01
N GLN A 142 1.61 -8.46 -19.15
CA GLN A 142 1.21 -9.87 -19.23
C GLN A 142 -0.29 -10.03 -19.03
N CYS A 143 -0.89 -9.35 -18.05
CA CYS A 143 -2.32 -9.36 -17.81
C CYS A 143 -3.12 -8.91 -19.04
N ASN A 144 -2.75 -7.78 -19.63
CA ASN A 144 -3.42 -7.24 -20.83
C ASN A 144 -3.15 -8.07 -22.09
N SER A 145 -2.10 -8.90 -22.12
CA SER A 145 -1.80 -9.75 -23.29
C SER A 145 -2.70 -10.98 -23.41
N VAL A 146 -3.45 -11.31 -22.34
CA VAL A 146 -4.40 -12.43 -22.33
C VAL A 146 -5.64 -12.14 -23.18
N SER A 147 -6.06 -10.86 -23.24
CA SER A 147 -7.29 -10.41 -23.88
C SER A 147 -7.01 -9.86 -25.29
N PRO A 148 -7.98 -9.91 -26.22
CA PRO A 148 -7.84 -9.22 -27.51
C PRO A 148 -7.78 -7.71 -27.30
N GLN A 149 -7.02 -7.00 -28.15
CA GLN A 149 -6.76 -5.56 -27.97
C GLN A 149 -7.96 -4.65 -28.26
N GLU A 150 -8.87 -5.05 -29.15
CA GLU A 150 -10.00 -4.21 -29.55
C GLU A 150 -11.16 -4.25 -28.54
N ASP A 151 -11.37 -5.41 -27.91
CA ASP A 151 -12.48 -5.66 -26.99
C ASP A 151 -12.02 -6.55 -25.82
N PRO A 152 -11.22 -5.99 -24.89
CA PRO A 152 -10.62 -6.77 -23.82
C PRO A 152 -11.64 -7.17 -22.76
N ASP A 153 -11.57 -8.41 -22.29
CA ASP A 153 -12.37 -8.91 -21.16
C ASP A 153 -12.04 -8.26 -19.81
N LEU A 154 -10.86 -7.63 -19.72
CA LEU A 154 -10.33 -6.92 -18.58
C LEU A 154 -9.25 -5.96 -19.06
N THR A 155 -9.31 -4.70 -18.62
CA THR A 155 -8.23 -3.73 -18.80
C THR A 155 -7.46 -3.52 -17.50
N ALA A 156 -6.18 -3.86 -17.49
CA ALA A 156 -5.29 -3.63 -16.36
C ALA A 156 -4.51 -2.33 -16.54
N PHE A 157 -4.65 -1.41 -15.58
CA PHE A 157 -3.87 -0.18 -15.48
C PHE A 157 -2.73 -0.34 -14.47
N ILE A 158 -1.73 0.52 -14.59
CA ILE A 158 -0.67 0.60 -13.60
C ILE A 158 -0.59 2.01 -13.01
N GLY A 159 -0.31 2.05 -11.73
CA GLY A 159 -0.10 3.24 -10.96
C GLY A 159 0.75 2.96 -9.74
N PHE A 160 0.72 3.89 -8.80
CA PHE A 160 1.27 3.71 -7.47
C PHE A 160 0.45 4.51 -6.47
N GLU A 161 0.43 4.08 -5.22
CA GLU A 161 -0.09 4.90 -4.14
C GLU A 161 1.04 5.75 -3.54
N TRP A 162 0.85 7.06 -3.54
CA TRP A 162 1.62 8.00 -2.73
C TRP A 162 0.97 8.08 -1.34
N THR A 163 1.72 7.72 -0.31
CA THR A 163 1.16 7.40 1.02
C THR A 163 1.71 8.34 2.07
N GLN A 164 0.95 9.35 2.48
CA GLN A 164 1.38 10.31 3.48
C GLN A 164 0.46 10.33 4.70
N SER A 165 1.06 10.32 5.89
CA SER A 165 0.33 10.56 7.13
C SER A 165 1.05 11.58 8.01
N GLY A 166 0.35 12.66 8.32
CA GLY A 166 0.70 13.64 9.34
C GLY A 166 0.06 13.34 10.70
N ASN A 167 0.74 13.69 11.80
CA ASN A 167 0.21 13.53 13.16
C ASN A 167 -0.63 14.72 13.64
N SER A 168 -0.76 15.76 12.83
CA SER A 168 -1.63 16.90 13.08
C SER A 168 -2.29 17.38 11.78
N PRO A 169 -3.46 18.04 11.87
CA PRO A 169 -4.24 18.42 10.71
C PRO A 169 -3.44 19.16 9.62
N ASN A 170 -2.68 20.17 10.03
CA ASN A 170 -1.91 21.05 9.15
C ASN A 170 -0.74 20.37 8.39
N ILE A 171 -0.45 19.09 8.64
CA ILE A 171 0.59 18.34 7.93
C ILE A 171 0.09 16.97 7.44
N HIS A 172 -1.22 16.74 7.44
CA HIS A 172 -1.82 15.49 6.99
C HIS A 172 -2.40 15.64 5.58
N PHE A 173 -1.82 14.94 4.60
CA PHE A 173 -2.23 15.05 3.20
C PHE A 173 -3.00 13.83 2.68
N GLY A 174 -3.24 12.86 3.56
CA GLY A 174 -3.79 11.56 3.18
C GLY A 174 -2.94 10.91 2.09
N HIS A 175 -3.59 10.03 1.33
CA HIS A 175 -2.93 9.22 0.32
C HIS A 175 -3.51 9.55 -1.06
N LYS A 176 -2.79 9.16 -2.12
CA LYS A 176 -3.14 9.48 -3.51
C LYS A 176 -2.73 8.35 -4.45
N ASN A 177 -3.69 7.70 -5.09
CA ASN A 177 -3.39 6.78 -6.19
C ASN A 177 -3.12 7.59 -7.45
N VAL A 178 -1.94 7.39 -8.04
CA VAL A 178 -1.55 7.98 -9.32
C VAL A 178 -1.60 6.88 -10.37
N ILE A 179 -2.52 6.98 -11.34
CA ILE A 179 -2.75 5.93 -12.34
C ILE A 179 -2.47 6.49 -13.74
N PHE A 180 -1.75 5.71 -14.54
CA PHE A 180 -1.36 6.08 -15.91
C PHE A 180 -2.24 5.36 -16.94
N PRO A 181 -2.64 6.03 -18.04
CA PRO A 181 -3.53 5.44 -19.04
C PRO A 181 -2.81 4.45 -19.97
N GLY A 182 -1.50 4.60 -20.17
CA GLY A 182 -0.70 3.75 -21.06
C GLY A 182 0.08 2.68 -20.31
N ILE A 183 0.47 1.62 -21.02
CA ILE A 183 1.31 0.52 -20.48
C ILE A 183 2.67 0.40 -21.19
N ARG A 184 2.91 1.21 -22.22
CA ARG A 184 4.19 1.26 -22.92
C ARG A 184 5.23 1.93 -22.04
N GLU A 185 6.50 1.59 -22.25
CA GLU A 185 7.57 2.08 -21.38
C GLU A 185 7.70 3.62 -21.42
N GLU A 186 7.43 4.23 -22.56
CA GLU A 186 7.45 5.67 -22.76
C GLU A 186 6.29 6.42 -22.11
N ASP A 187 5.17 5.72 -21.86
CA ASP A 187 3.94 6.27 -21.26
C ASP A 187 3.95 6.14 -19.72
N LEU A 188 5.00 5.56 -19.15
CA LEU A 188 5.11 5.25 -17.73
C LEU A 188 6.32 5.94 -17.09
N PRO A 189 6.24 6.31 -15.81
CA PRO A 189 7.38 6.88 -15.14
C PRO A 189 8.46 5.82 -14.94
N VAL A 190 9.72 6.26 -14.94
CA VAL A 190 10.87 5.37 -14.71
C VAL A 190 10.83 4.76 -13.29
N ARG A 191 10.22 5.47 -12.34
CA ARG A 191 10.06 5.05 -10.94
C ARG A 191 8.76 5.64 -10.35
N PRO A 192 8.14 4.96 -9.36
CA PRO A 192 7.02 5.54 -8.63
C PRO A 192 7.51 6.66 -7.71
N ILE A 193 6.62 7.58 -7.34
CA ILE A 193 6.93 8.70 -6.44
C ILE A 193 6.29 8.41 -5.09
N GLY A 194 7.13 8.07 -4.11
CA GLY A 194 6.69 7.87 -2.73
C GLY A 194 6.64 9.18 -1.96
N SER A 195 6.02 9.14 -0.79
CA SER A 195 6.12 10.18 0.22
C SER A 195 7.39 10.00 1.05
N ASN A 196 7.64 10.95 1.96
CA ASN A 196 8.73 10.83 2.92
C ASN A 196 8.37 9.93 4.13
N PHE A 197 7.21 9.28 4.13
CA PHE A 197 6.74 8.36 5.19
C PHE A 197 7.43 6.98 5.18
N THR A 198 8.62 6.93 4.58
CA THR A 198 9.41 5.72 4.33
C THR A 198 9.77 4.93 5.59
N ALA A 199 9.94 5.56 6.74
CA ALA A 199 10.30 4.87 7.98
C ALA A 199 9.25 3.82 8.40
N ALA A 200 7.96 4.06 8.16
CA ALA A 200 6.87 3.12 8.45
C ALA A 200 6.92 1.87 7.57
N PHE A 201 7.49 2.02 6.37
CA PHE A 201 7.58 0.99 5.33
C PHE A 201 8.96 0.32 5.25
N ARG A 202 10.00 0.89 5.88
CA ARG A 202 11.40 0.40 5.77
C ARG A 202 12.00 -0.11 7.08
N THR A 203 11.30 0.03 8.20
CA THR A 203 11.85 -0.38 9.50
C THR A 203 11.05 -1.48 10.15
N LEU A 204 11.76 -2.45 10.72
CA LEU A 204 11.16 -3.50 11.53
C LEU A 204 11.87 -3.64 12.87
N HIS A 205 11.11 -3.70 13.94
CA HIS A 205 11.66 -3.90 15.28
C HIS A 205 12.32 -5.28 15.40
N TRP A 206 13.53 -5.36 15.94
CA TRP A 206 14.33 -6.61 16.02
C TRP A 206 13.58 -7.80 16.63
N LYS A 207 12.70 -7.58 17.62
CA LYS A 207 11.85 -8.65 18.19
C LYS A 207 10.93 -9.27 17.13
N LEU A 208 10.34 -8.43 16.28
CA LEU A 208 9.50 -8.88 15.19
C LEU A 208 10.28 -9.59 14.10
N ARG A 209 11.62 -9.45 14.03
CA ARG A 209 12.50 -10.17 13.11
C ARG A 209 12.84 -11.59 13.57
N TYR A 210 13.01 -11.80 14.87
CA TYR A 210 13.55 -13.09 15.34
C TYR A 210 12.53 -13.97 16.07
N LEU A 211 11.54 -13.39 16.75
CA LEU A 211 10.58 -14.19 17.51
C LEU A 211 9.60 -14.96 16.63
N PRO A 212 8.98 -14.38 15.58
CA PRO A 212 7.98 -15.11 14.79
C PRO A 212 8.52 -16.38 14.12
N PRO A 213 9.69 -16.40 13.44
CA PRO A 213 10.24 -17.62 12.86
C PRO A 213 10.58 -18.73 13.87
N ILE A 214 10.80 -18.37 15.14
CA ILE A 214 11.09 -19.33 16.21
C ILE A 214 9.80 -19.92 16.79
N LEU A 215 8.80 -19.07 17.02
CA LEU A 215 7.52 -19.46 17.63
C LEU A 215 6.58 -20.14 16.63
N ASP A 216 6.65 -19.75 15.36
CA ASP A 216 5.92 -20.34 14.24
C ASP A 216 6.91 -20.84 13.19
N PHE A 217 7.62 -21.90 13.57
CA PHE A 217 8.68 -22.45 12.75
C PHE A 217 8.15 -22.99 11.41
N THR A 218 6.93 -23.54 11.36
CA THR A 218 6.35 -24.09 10.12
C THR A 218 6.26 -23.01 9.05
N ASN A 219 5.88 -21.79 9.42
CA ASN A 219 5.75 -20.67 8.48
C ASN A 219 6.95 -19.69 8.47
N ARG A 220 8.09 -20.08 9.05
CA ARG A 220 9.33 -19.27 9.14
C ARG A 220 9.74 -18.59 7.83
N GLN A 221 9.52 -19.26 6.69
CA GLN A 221 9.92 -18.76 5.38
C GLN A 221 9.25 -17.43 5.06
N ARG A 222 7.93 -17.33 5.23
CA ARG A 222 7.17 -16.11 4.96
C ARG A 222 7.66 -14.92 5.80
N TYR A 223 8.02 -15.19 7.05
CA TYR A 223 8.63 -14.17 7.92
C TYR A 223 10.01 -13.75 7.41
N PHE A 224 10.87 -14.69 7.01
CA PHE A 224 12.18 -14.38 6.41
C PHE A 224 12.07 -13.59 5.11
N ASP A 225 11.11 -13.93 4.24
CA ASP A 225 10.83 -13.20 3.01
C ASP A 225 10.39 -11.76 3.30
N PHE A 226 9.49 -11.57 4.27
CA PHE A 226 9.08 -10.24 4.71
C PHE A 226 10.26 -9.42 5.22
N TYR A 227 11.15 -10.01 6.03
CA TYR A 227 12.33 -9.30 6.53
C TYR A 227 13.29 -8.94 5.40
N GLN A 228 13.49 -9.85 4.45
CA GLN A 228 14.34 -9.60 3.29
C GLN A 228 13.79 -8.44 2.45
N SER A 229 12.47 -8.39 2.24
CA SER A 229 11.80 -7.30 1.55
C SER A 229 12.05 -5.95 2.25
N MET A 230 11.88 -5.90 3.57
CA MET A 230 12.12 -4.69 4.37
C MET A 230 13.59 -4.25 4.34
N GLU A 231 14.53 -5.19 4.42
CA GLU A 231 15.98 -4.90 4.34
C GLU A 231 16.38 -4.38 2.96
N ASN A 232 15.96 -5.06 1.89
CA ASN A 232 16.23 -4.64 0.51
C ASN A 232 15.75 -3.21 0.27
N LEU A 233 14.56 -2.87 0.77
CA LEU A 233 13.98 -1.54 0.63
C LEU A 233 14.71 -0.49 1.48
N ALA A 234 15.15 -0.84 2.69
CA ALA A 234 15.90 0.03 3.58
C ALA A 234 17.28 0.43 3.04
N GLU A 235 17.90 -0.43 2.23
CA GLU A 235 19.20 -0.18 1.61
C GLU A 235 19.16 0.80 0.43
N ILE A 236 17.97 1.07 -0.13
CA ILE A 236 17.82 1.92 -1.31
C ILE A 236 17.75 3.41 -0.90
N PRO A 237 18.69 4.26 -1.38
CA PRO A 237 18.67 5.68 -1.06
C PRO A 237 17.55 6.42 -1.78
N ASN A 238 17.19 7.60 -1.27
CA ASN A 238 16.30 8.51 -2.00
C ASN A 238 17.07 9.20 -3.15
N CYS A 239 16.35 9.56 -4.22
CA CYS A 239 16.95 10.22 -5.37
C CYS A 239 17.41 11.65 -5.04
N ASN A 240 18.56 12.06 -5.58
CA ASN A 240 19.17 13.39 -5.38
C ASN A 240 19.25 14.21 -6.68
N TYR A 241 18.45 13.90 -7.69
CA TYR A 241 18.48 14.52 -9.02
C TYR A 241 17.08 14.60 -9.64
N PRO A 242 16.87 15.45 -10.68
CA PRO A 242 15.58 15.61 -11.33
C PRO A 242 15.04 14.31 -11.94
N LEU A 243 13.72 14.11 -11.91
CA LEU A 243 13.13 12.84 -12.34
C LEU A 243 13.06 12.67 -13.86
N LYS A 244 13.10 13.76 -14.63
CA LYS A 244 13.05 13.74 -16.10
C LYS A 244 14.26 13.11 -16.79
N ASP A 245 15.36 12.90 -16.07
CA ASP A 245 16.61 12.40 -16.64
C ASP A 245 16.52 10.87 -16.92
N LYS A 246 15.82 10.51 -18.01
CA LYS A 246 15.63 9.12 -18.48
C LYS A 246 16.93 8.39 -18.83
N VAL A 247 18.01 9.13 -19.10
CA VAL A 247 19.28 8.61 -19.67
C VAL A 247 20.28 8.15 -18.61
N ASN A 248 20.08 8.51 -17.35
CA ASN A 248 21.04 8.15 -16.30
C ASN A 248 20.74 6.71 -15.83
N ASN A 249 21.58 5.74 -16.16
CA ASN A 249 21.40 4.35 -15.70
C ASN A 249 21.37 4.21 -14.17
N ARG A 250 21.89 5.20 -13.42
CA ARG A 250 21.76 5.31 -11.95
C ARG A 250 20.34 5.61 -11.47
N SER A 251 19.45 5.98 -12.39
CA SER A 251 18.06 6.36 -12.15
C SER A 251 17.14 5.21 -11.77
N LYS A 252 17.64 3.97 -11.86
CA LYS A 252 16.96 2.76 -11.39
C LYS A 252 17.44 2.29 -10.02
N GLU A 253 18.27 3.06 -9.30
CA GLU A 253 18.88 2.63 -8.04
C GLU A 253 18.45 3.47 -6.82
N CYS A 254 17.40 4.30 -6.97
CA CYS A 254 16.91 5.16 -5.90
C CYS A 254 15.39 5.31 -5.91
N LEU A 255 14.84 5.79 -4.80
CA LEU A 255 13.42 6.02 -4.62
C LEU A 255 13.10 7.51 -4.80
N ALA A 256 12.16 7.83 -5.70
CA ALA A 256 11.67 9.20 -5.83
C ALA A 256 10.78 9.55 -4.65
N VAL A 257 10.91 10.77 -4.15
CA VAL A 257 10.19 11.25 -2.97
C VAL A 257 9.57 12.60 -3.24
N ALA A 258 8.31 12.75 -2.89
CA ALA A 258 7.58 14.01 -2.79
C ALA A 258 6.97 14.12 -1.39
N LYS A 259 7.37 15.12 -0.60
CA LYS A 259 6.97 15.24 0.82
C LYS A 259 5.52 15.68 1.00
N ASP A 260 5.00 16.40 0.03
CA ASP A 260 3.65 16.93 0.02
C ASP A 260 3.07 16.90 -1.40
N PRO A 261 1.77 17.19 -1.57
CA PRO A 261 1.16 17.15 -2.90
C PRO A 261 1.72 18.21 -3.87
N LYS A 262 2.29 19.33 -3.40
CA LYS A 262 2.91 20.33 -4.28
C LYS A 262 4.13 19.74 -4.97
N GLU A 263 4.99 19.07 -4.20
CA GLU A 263 6.14 18.35 -4.73
C GLU A 263 5.69 17.22 -5.67
N LEU A 264 4.63 16.48 -5.34
CA LEU A 264 4.10 15.40 -6.16
C LEU A 264 3.63 15.91 -7.53
N PHE A 265 2.77 16.94 -7.55
CA PHE A 265 2.25 17.49 -8.81
C PHE A 265 3.36 18.15 -9.62
N SER A 266 4.30 18.85 -8.99
CA SER A 266 5.46 19.41 -9.70
C SER A 266 6.29 18.32 -10.37
N GLN A 267 6.47 17.16 -9.73
CA GLN A 267 7.20 16.03 -10.31
C GLN A 267 6.41 15.36 -11.44
N LEU A 268 5.09 15.22 -11.31
CA LEU A 268 4.22 14.71 -12.39
C LEU A 268 4.22 15.64 -13.61
N GLU A 269 4.23 16.95 -13.40
CA GLU A 269 4.40 17.94 -14.47
C GLU A 269 5.79 17.85 -15.13
N GLU A 270 6.85 17.66 -14.34
CA GLU A 270 8.22 17.49 -14.86
C GLU A 270 8.36 16.25 -15.75
N ILE A 271 7.70 15.15 -15.36
CA ILE A 271 7.72 13.88 -16.09
C ILE A 271 6.91 13.96 -17.40
N GLN A 272 5.97 14.92 -17.52
CA GLN A 272 5.14 15.16 -18.71
C GLN A 272 4.30 13.94 -19.14
N LEU A 273 3.87 13.13 -18.18
CA LEU A 273 2.94 12.02 -18.42
C LEU A 273 1.52 12.40 -18.01
N ASP A 274 0.56 11.87 -18.76
CA ASP A 274 -0.85 11.95 -18.40
C ASP A 274 -1.12 10.98 -17.23
N SER A 275 -1.92 11.43 -16.27
CA SER A 275 -2.28 10.59 -15.13
C SER A 275 -3.55 11.11 -14.45
N ILE A 276 -4.32 10.19 -13.88
CA ILE A 276 -5.33 10.54 -12.90
C ILE A 276 -4.73 10.43 -11.49
N VAL A 277 -5.21 11.24 -10.57
CA VAL A 277 -4.82 11.20 -9.16
C VAL A 277 -6.07 11.12 -8.31
N ILE A 278 -6.21 10.04 -7.53
CA ILE A 278 -7.39 9.79 -6.71
C ILE A 278 -7.00 9.93 -5.23
N PRO A 279 -7.33 11.06 -4.57
CA PRO A 279 -7.05 11.25 -3.16
C PRO A 279 -8.00 10.41 -2.30
N HIS A 280 -7.46 9.90 -1.20
CA HIS A 280 -8.21 9.13 -0.22
C HIS A 280 -7.57 9.22 1.17
N GLY A 281 -8.33 8.83 2.21
CA GLY A 281 -7.89 8.92 3.61
C GLY A 281 -7.50 10.33 4.06
N THR A 282 -8.07 11.36 3.44
CA THR A 282 -7.69 12.75 3.70
C THR A 282 -8.33 13.29 4.97
N THR A 283 -9.65 13.16 5.12
CA THR A 283 -10.41 13.78 6.23
C THR A 283 -11.15 12.77 7.10
N TRP A 284 -11.13 11.50 6.70
CA TRP A 284 -11.64 10.37 7.46
C TRP A 284 -10.65 9.22 7.36
N GLY A 285 -10.63 8.43 8.44
CA GLY A 285 -9.99 7.13 8.45
C GLY A 285 -9.14 6.86 9.67
N ILE A 286 -8.61 5.64 9.74
CA ILE A 286 -7.93 5.10 10.93
C ILE A 286 -6.66 5.88 11.32
N TYR A 287 -5.99 6.50 10.35
CA TYR A 287 -4.76 7.26 10.55
C TYR A 287 -4.93 8.77 10.45
N THR A 288 -6.15 9.25 10.16
CA THR A 288 -6.42 10.68 10.01
C THR A 288 -6.44 11.35 11.39
N PRO A 289 -5.68 12.44 11.61
CA PRO A 289 -5.66 13.12 12.89
C PRO A 289 -7.03 13.72 13.21
N PRO A 290 -7.45 13.73 14.50
CA PRO A 290 -8.73 14.32 14.88
C PRO A 290 -8.83 15.80 14.52
N GLY A 291 -9.97 16.19 13.94
CA GLY A 291 -10.24 17.58 13.56
C GLY A 291 -9.74 17.97 12.17
N GLU A 292 -9.26 17.02 11.37
CA GLU A 292 -8.95 17.23 9.95
C GLU A 292 -10.21 17.53 9.13
N ASP A 293 -10.07 18.42 8.15
CA ASP A 293 -11.11 18.74 7.17
C ASP A 293 -10.51 18.87 5.76
N LEU A 294 -11.35 19.05 4.74
CA LEU A 294 -10.88 19.03 3.36
C LEU A 294 -10.15 20.32 2.95
N ASN A 295 -10.14 21.36 3.79
CA ASN A 295 -9.64 22.68 3.39
C ASN A 295 -8.16 22.62 3.03
N LEU A 296 -7.35 21.89 3.80
CA LEU A 296 -5.93 21.73 3.50
C LEU A 296 -5.72 21.13 2.11
N GLN A 297 -6.51 20.12 1.73
CA GLN A 297 -6.40 19.47 0.43
C GLN A 297 -6.74 20.41 -0.74
N LEU A 298 -7.56 21.44 -0.49
CA LEU A 298 -8.00 22.42 -1.48
C LEU A 298 -7.13 23.67 -1.55
N GLU A 299 -6.13 23.80 -0.67
CA GLU A 299 -5.20 24.92 -0.72
C GLU A 299 -4.39 24.93 -2.02
N LYS A 300 -3.94 26.13 -2.41
CA LYS A 300 -3.19 26.33 -3.65
C LYS A 300 -1.98 25.39 -3.73
N GLY A 301 -1.95 24.57 -4.77
CA GLY A 301 -0.87 23.63 -5.08
C GLY A 301 -1.01 22.26 -4.40
N PHE A 302 -1.95 22.09 -3.46
CA PHE A 302 -2.28 20.76 -2.91
C PHE A 302 -3.39 20.04 -3.69
N HIS A 303 -4.02 20.75 -4.64
CA HIS A 303 -4.96 20.20 -5.61
C HIS A 303 -4.54 20.51 -7.06
N ASP A 304 -4.57 19.51 -7.93
CA ASP A 304 -4.46 19.66 -9.39
C ASP A 304 -5.77 19.24 -10.08
N PRO A 305 -6.62 20.19 -10.52
CA PRO A 305 -7.92 19.88 -11.12
C PRO A 305 -7.83 19.17 -12.49
N LYS A 306 -6.64 19.13 -13.12
CA LYS A 306 -6.46 18.38 -14.38
C LYS A 306 -6.29 16.89 -14.14
N ARG A 307 -5.78 16.50 -12.98
CA ARG A 307 -5.45 15.11 -12.63
C ARG A 307 -6.39 14.56 -11.57
N GLN A 308 -6.80 15.39 -10.61
CA GLN A 308 -7.70 15.00 -9.52
C GLN A 308 -9.15 15.23 -9.89
N ILE A 309 -9.69 14.27 -10.65
CA ILE A 309 -11.07 14.29 -11.15
C ILE A 309 -11.99 13.30 -10.41
N LEU A 310 -11.44 12.50 -9.50
CA LEU A 310 -12.13 11.51 -8.67
C LEU A 310 -11.68 11.66 -7.22
N MET A 311 -12.46 11.11 -6.29
CA MET A 311 -12.11 10.99 -4.87
C MET A 311 -12.72 9.69 -4.33
N GLU A 312 -11.94 8.95 -3.56
CA GLU A 312 -12.45 7.77 -2.87
C GLU A 312 -13.11 8.19 -1.55
N VAL A 313 -14.39 7.85 -1.39
CA VAL A 313 -15.22 8.21 -0.23
C VAL A 313 -15.43 7.04 0.75
N PHE A 314 -14.96 5.86 0.38
CA PHE A 314 -15.08 4.66 1.19
C PHE A 314 -13.94 3.68 0.88
N SER A 315 -13.27 3.19 1.92
CA SER A 315 -12.31 2.07 1.82
C SER A 315 -12.02 1.42 3.17
N GLY A 316 -11.06 0.50 3.18
CA GLY A 316 -10.49 -0.05 4.43
C GLY A 316 -9.95 1.04 5.37
N HIS A 317 -9.64 2.23 4.86
CA HIS A 317 -9.17 3.34 5.68
C HIS A 317 -10.31 4.02 6.44
N GLY A 318 -11.52 4.10 5.88
CA GLY A 318 -12.68 4.71 6.53
C GLY A 318 -13.89 4.87 5.62
N ASN A 319 -15.00 5.33 6.20
CA ASN A 319 -16.28 5.53 5.51
C ASN A 319 -16.73 6.99 5.67
N SER A 320 -16.93 7.70 4.55
CA SER A 320 -17.55 9.03 4.51
C SER A 320 -18.92 9.07 3.83
N GLU A 321 -19.49 7.92 3.46
CA GLU A 321 -20.85 7.83 2.93
C GLU A 321 -21.89 8.19 4.00
N GLU A 322 -21.62 7.79 5.25
CA GLU A 322 -22.47 8.13 6.39
C GLU A 322 -22.07 9.47 7.00
N TYR A 323 -22.93 10.48 6.83
CA TYR A 323 -22.81 11.68 7.66
C TYR A 323 -23.18 11.37 9.10
N ARG A 324 -22.29 11.72 10.04
CA ARG A 324 -22.56 11.65 11.47
C ARG A 324 -22.45 13.04 12.09
N ASP A 325 -23.43 13.39 12.92
CA ASP A 325 -23.55 14.71 13.55
C ASP A 325 -22.64 14.92 14.77
N TRP A 326 -21.83 13.92 15.13
CA TRP A 326 -20.81 14.02 16.17
C TRP A 326 -19.45 14.43 15.59
N ARG A 327 -18.54 14.84 16.48
CA ARG A 327 -17.14 15.14 16.17
C ARG A 327 -16.22 14.37 17.10
N ALA A 328 -15.09 13.88 16.59
CA ALA A 328 -14.15 13.07 17.38
C ALA A 328 -13.52 13.84 18.54
N VAL A 329 -13.37 15.15 18.38
CA VAL A 329 -12.83 16.09 19.35
C VAL A 329 -13.63 17.39 19.32
N GLN A 330 -13.71 18.06 20.46
CA GLN A 330 -14.16 19.45 20.55
C GLN A 330 -12.93 20.35 20.63
N LYS A 331 -12.92 21.42 19.84
CA LYS A 331 -11.87 22.43 19.85
C LYS A 331 -12.42 23.71 20.46
N ASP A 332 -11.75 24.22 21.50
CA ASP A 332 -12.11 25.51 22.10
C ASP A 332 -11.51 26.72 21.33
N GLU A 333 -11.81 27.93 21.78
CA GLU A 333 -11.33 29.18 21.15
C GLU A 333 -9.80 29.31 21.16
N ASP A 334 -9.14 28.73 22.16
CA ASP A 334 -7.68 28.69 22.31
C ASP A 334 -7.04 27.56 21.48
N GLY A 335 -7.86 26.72 20.85
CA GLY A 335 -7.44 25.60 20.03
C GLY A 335 -7.14 24.30 20.80
N ASN A 336 -7.45 24.24 22.10
CA ASN A 336 -7.30 23.03 22.89
C ASN A 336 -8.35 21.99 22.49
N LEU A 337 -7.90 20.73 22.44
CA LEU A 337 -8.76 19.59 22.13
C LEU A 337 -9.30 18.98 23.41
N SER A 338 -10.61 18.72 23.44
CA SER A 338 -11.29 18.01 24.52
C SER A 338 -12.15 16.87 24.00
N CYS A 339 -12.36 15.86 24.85
CA CYS A 339 -13.20 14.72 24.51
C CYS A 339 -14.68 15.13 24.54
N PRO A 340 -15.46 14.90 23.46
CA PRO A 340 -16.88 15.19 23.47
C PRO A 340 -17.62 14.31 24.48
N LYS A 341 -18.77 14.82 24.98
CA LYS A 341 -19.70 13.98 25.75
C LYS A 341 -20.39 12.96 24.82
N PRO A 342 -20.73 11.76 25.32
CA PRO A 342 -21.51 10.80 24.55
C PRO A 342 -22.87 11.36 24.17
N VAL A 343 -23.34 10.94 22.99
CA VAL A 343 -24.71 11.17 22.50
C VAL A 343 -25.40 9.83 22.33
N SER A 344 -26.72 9.81 22.16
CA SER A 344 -27.50 8.57 22.07
C SER A 344 -27.03 7.62 20.96
N SER A 345 -26.49 8.16 19.86
CA SER A 345 -26.02 7.42 18.69
C SER A 345 -24.53 7.09 18.71
N TYR A 346 -23.74 7.66 19.63
CA TYR A 346 -22.28 7.54 19.58
C TYR A 346 -21.60 7.83 20.93
N ILE A 347 -20.66 6.95 21.30
CA ILE A 347 -19.76 7.14 22.43
C ILE A 347 -18.35 7.40 21.87
N PRO A 348 -17.77 8.60 22.05
CA PRO A 348 -16.42 8.91 21.59
C PRO A 348 -15.38 7.93 22.14
N SER A 349 -14.43 7.52 21.31
CA SER A 349 -13.38 6.57 21.71
C SER A 349 -12.59 7.02 22.95
N CYS A 350 -12.32 8.32 23.08
CA CYS A 350 -11.68 8.90 24.26
C CYS A 350 -12.53 8.74 25.53
N TRP A 351 -13.85 8.85 25.42
CA TRP A 351 -14.79 8.66 26.52
C TRP A 351 -14.83 7.18 26.92
N HIS A 352 -14.98 6.30 25.93
CA HIS A 352 -15.04 4.86 26.17
C HIS A 352 -13.74 4.33 26.78
N ALA A 353 -12.58 4.84 26.34
CA ALA A 353 -11.30 4.54 26.98
C ALA A 353 -11.29 4.94 28.46
N GLY A 354 -11.84 6.11 28.79
CA GLY A 354 -12.04 6.55 30.17
C GLY A 354 -12.93 5.60 30.97
N GLU A 355 -14.06 5.18 30.42
CA GLU A 355 -14.97 4.19 31.04
C GLU A 355 -14.28 2.85 31.30
N ILE A 356 -13.47 2.36 30.35
CA ILE A 356 -12.67 1.14 30.51
C ILE A 356 -11.66 1.29 31.65
N VAL A 357 -10.98 2.43 31.74
CA VAL A 357 -10.01 2.70 32.81
C VAL A 357 -10.72 2.76 34.17
N ILE A 358 -11.85 3.47 34.26
CA ILE A 358 -12.66 3.54 35.49
C ILE A 358 -13.09 2.13 35.91
N LYS A 359 -13.62 1.33 34.99
CA LYS A 359 -14.01 -0.05 35.26
C LYS A 359 -12.84 -0.87 35.81
N ARG A 360 -11.67 -0.80 35.17
CA ARG A 360 -10.45 -1.51 35.60
C ARG A 360 -9.96 -1.05 36.98
N CYS A 361 -10.15 0.21 37.34
CA CYS A 361 -9.81 0.71 38.67
C CYS A 361 -10.77 0.14 39.72
N LEU A 362 -12.09 0.19 39.46
CA LEU A 362 -13.11 -0.35 40.37
C LEU A 362 -12.97 -1.87 40.57
N ASP A 363 -12.62 -2.61 39.51
CA ASP A 363 -12.38 -4.05 39.58
C ASP A 363 -11.13 -4.40 40.44
N LYS A 364 -10.21 -3.45 40.61
CA LYS A 364 -8.97 -3.63 41.40
C LYS A 364 -9.08 -3.16 42.86
N GLY A 365 -10.15 -2.47 43.24
CA GLY A 365 -10.35 -1.89 44.58
C GLY A 365 -9.89 -0.46 44.66
#